data_AF-A0A4Z1HAS6-F1
#
_entry.id   AF-A0A4Z1HAS6-F1
#
_cell.length_a   1.000
_cell.length_b   1.000
_cell.length_c   1.000
_cell.angle_alpha   90.00
_cell.angle_beta   90.00
_cell.angle_gamma   90.00
#
_symmetry.space_group_name_H-M   'P 1'
#
loop_
_entity.id
_entity.type
_entity.pdbx_description
1 polymer ?
#
loop_
_entity_poly.entity_id
_entity_poly.type
_entity_poly.pdbx_seq_one_letter_code
_entity_poly.pdbx_strand_id
1 'polypeptide(L)'
;MSIRKDLEDNIKLEKDYQDLIEKDSKPGHRRLSEEEKKNLKIIDEDFKKIKKNERREINLCLPLQTNLENWSDKHGTRTKKASDIMKDYKDLAGNKVLKERNKEEQKKEKKRLDAMKKKGR
;
A
#
# COMPACT_ATOMS: atom_id res chain seq x y z
N MET A 1 -11.54 9.58 -13.61
CA MET A 1 -10.27 8.87 -13.32
C MET A 1 -9.57 8.62 -14.65
N SER A 2 -8.25 8.77 -14.72
CA SER A 2 -7.48 8.47 -15.94
C SER A 2 -6.80 7.12 -15.74
N ILE A 3 -6.97 6.21 -16.70
CA ILE A 3 -6.37 4.87 -16.71
C ILE A 3 -4.86 4.87 -16.47
N ARG A 4 -4.17 5.93 -16.90
CA ARG A 4 -2.74 6.12 -16.64
C ARG A 4 -2.42 6.22 -15.16
N LYS A 5 -3.22 6.98 -14.41
CA LYS A 5 -3.02 7.17 -12.97
C LYS A 5 -3.28 5.86 -12.22
N ASP A 6 -4.31 5.14 -12.62
CA ASP A 6 -4.64 3.84 -12.01
C ASP A 6 -3.53 2.82 -12.30
N LEU A 7 -2.97 2.81 -13.51
CA LEU A 7 -1.82 1.98 -13.87
C LEU A 7 -0.55 2.38 -13.12
N GLU A 8 -0.27 3.68 -12.98
CA GLU A 8 0.86 4.21 -12.20
C GLU A 8 0.79 3.78 -10.73
N ASP A 9 -0.38 3.95 -10.11
CA ASP A 9 -0.63 3.57 -8.72
C ASP A 9 -0.48 2.05 -8.55
N ASN A 10 -1.01 1.24 -9.48
CA ASN A 10 -0.85 -0.21 -9.45
C ASN A 10 0.61 -0.65 -9.60
N ILE A 11 1.37 -0.10 -10.56
CA ILE A 11 2.80 -0.45 -10.75
C ILE A 11 3.60 -0.13 -9.48
N LYS A 12 3.32 1.02 -8.87
CA LYS A 12 3.98 1.42 -7.61
C LYS A 12 3.67 0.43 -6.48
N LEU A 13 2.41 0.04 -6.33
CA LEU A 13 2.01 -0.94 -5.32
C LEU A 13 2.74 -2.27 -5.50
N GLU A 14 2.82 -2.79 -6.72
CA GLU A 14 3.51 -4.06 -7.00
C GLU A 14 5.01 -4.00 -6.66
N LYS A 15 5.66 -2.86 -6.92
CA LYS A 15 7.07 -2.64 -6.53
C LYS A 15 7.25 -2.58 -5.01
N ASP A 16 6.38 -1.86 -4.31
CA ASP A 16 6.41 -1.79 -2.85
C ASP A 16 6.20 -3.20 -2.24
N TYR A 17 5.34 -4.04 -2.84
CA TYR A 17 5.18 -5.44 -2.43
C TYR A 17 6.42 -6.29 -2.69
N GLN A 18 7.06 -6.14 -3.85
CA GLN A 18 8.31 -6.83 -4.13
C GLN A 18 9.39 -6.49 -3.10
N ASP A 19 9.55 -5.19 -2.79
CA ASP A 19 10.50 -4.71 -1.78
C ASP A 19 10.19 -5.29 -0.38
N LEU A 20 8.91 -5.37 -0.01
CA LEU A 20 8.49 -5.99 1.25
C LEU A 20 8.79 -7.48 1.30
N ILE A 21 8.48 -8.23 0.22
CA ILE A 21 8.79 -9.66 0.15
C ILE A 21 10.29 -9.88 0.27
N GLU A 22 11.12 -9.08 -0.39
CA GLU A 22 12.58 -9.20 -0.29
C GLU A 22 13.12 -8.87 1.11
N LYS A 23 12.59 -7.83 1.77
CA LYS A 23 13.04 -7.40 3.11
C LYS A 23 12.54 -8.28 4.25
N ASP A 24 11.28 -8.74 4.19
CA ASP A 24 10.64 -9.58 5.22
C ASP A 24 10.75 -11.09 4.94
N SER A 25 11.55 -11.49 3.94
CA SER A 25 11.83 -12.89 3.60
C SER A 25 12.47 -13.66 4.78
N LYS A 26 11.63 -14.14 5.70
CA LYS A 26 12.00 -15.22 6.62
C LYS A 26 12.37 -16.47 5.79
N PRO A 27 13.29 -17.33 6.27
CA PRO A 27 13.57 -18.59 5.61
C PRO A 27 12.25 -19.39 5.47
N GLY A 28 11.87 -19.70 4.22
CA GLY A 28 10.62 -20.39 3.88
C GLY A 28 9.54 -19.55 3.18
N HIS A 29 9.70 -18.22 3.06
CA HIS A 29 8.82 -17.40 2.21
C HIS A 29 9.26 -17.43 0.75
N ARG A 30 8.29 -17.51 -0.18
CA ARG A 30 8.53 -17.49 -1.64
C ARG A 30 9.17 -16.15 -2.02
N ARG A 31 10.45 -16.18 -2.37
CA ARG A 31 11.13 -15.07 -3.05
C ARG A 31 10.69 -15.05 -4.50
N LEU A 32 10.52 -13.85 -5.05
CA LEU A 32 10.33 -13.70 -6.49
C LEU A 32 11.61 -14.16 -7.20
N SER A 33 11.44 -14.95 -8.26
CA SER A 33 12.53 -15.33 -9.15
C SER A 33 13.02 -14.13 -9.93
N GLU A 34 14.26 -14.17 -10.42
CA GLU A 34 14.84 -13.09 -11.24
C GLU A 34 13.99 -12.80 -12.49
N GLU A 35 13.33 -13.81 -13.05
CA GLU A 35 12.41 -13.65 -14.18
C GLU A 35 11.13 -12.88 -13.79
N GLU A 36 10.57 -13.17 -12.61
CA GLU A 36 9.38 -12.49 -12.09
C GLU A 36 9.67 -11.00 -11.87
N LYS A 37 10.83 -10.67 -11.29
CA LYS A 37 11.29 -9.28 -11.10
C LYS A 37 11.52 -8.56 -12.43
N LYS A 38 12.07 -9.27 -13.41
CA LYS A 38 12.33 -8.72 -14.74
C LYS A 38 11.03 -8.36 -15.45
N ASN A 39 9.98 -9.18 -15.32
CA ASN A 39 8.68 -8.91 -15.94
C ASN A 39 8.03 -7.63 -15.40
N LEU A 40 8.04 -7.41 -14.07
CA LEU A 40 7.50 -6.17 -13.50
C LEU A 40 8.29 -4.93 -13.97
N LYS A 41 9.62 -5.07 -14.08
CA LYS A 41 10.48 -4.01 -14.62
C LYS A 41 10.15 -3.67 -16.08
N ILE A 42 9.88 -4.67 -16.92
CA ILE A 42 9.48 -4.47 -18.32
C ILE A 42 8.17 -3.67 -18.39
N ILE A 43 7.16 -4.02 -17.58
CA ILE A 43 5.88 -3.31 -17.55
C ILE A 43 6.08 -1.84 -17.13
N ASP A 44 6.92 -1.57 -16.14
CA ASP A 44 7.26 -0.22 -15.70
C ASP A 44 8.00 0.59 -16.77
N GLU A 45 8.96 -0.02 -17.46
CA GLU A 45 9.70 0.63 -18.55
C GLU A 45 8.79 0.94 -19.73
N ASP A 46 7.88 0.04 -20.10
CA ASP A 46 6.92 0.27 -21.17
C ASP A 46 5.89 1.33 -20.80
N PHE A 47 5.44 1.37 -19.54
CA PHE A 47 4.59 2.45 -19.04
C PHE A 47 5.26 3.82 -19.13
N LYS A 48 6.55 3.91 -18.77
CA LYS A 48 7.34 5.16 -18.85
C LYS A 48 7.50 5.69 -20.27
N LYS A 49 7.44 4.82 -21.29
CA LYS A 49 7.49 5.22 -22.70
C LYS A 49 6.21 5.92 -23.17
N ILE A 50 5.08 5.69 -22.51
CA ILE A 50 3.79 6.31 -22.86
C ILE A 50 3.79 7.76 -22.40
N LYS A 51 3.58 8.71 -23.34
CA LYS A 51 3.46 10.14 -23.00
C LYS A 51 2.04 10.48 -22.52
N LYS A 52 1.94 11.39 -21.54
CA LYS A 52 0.67 11.81 -20.86
C LYS A 52 -0.36 12.53 -21.75
N ASN A 53 0.01 12.85 -23.00
CA ASN A 53 -0.84 13.58 -23.95
C ASN A 53 -0.97 12.81 -25.28
N GLU A 54 -0.73 11.50 -25.27
CA GLU A 54 -0.78 10.71 -26.48
C GLU A 54 -2.24 10.35 -26.81
N ARG A 55 -2.71 10.62 -28.03
CA ARG A 55 -4.07 10.25 -28.46
C ARG A 55 -4.38 8.76 -28.28
N ARG A 56 -3.34 7.92 -28.24
CA ARG A 56 -3.42 6.46 -28.07
C ARG A 56 -3.06 6.00 -26.65
N GLU A 57 -2.89 6.92 -25.70
CA GLU A 57 -2.48 6.60 -24.32
C GLU A 57 -3.36 5.51 -23.70
N ILE A 58 -4.68 5.60 -23.86
CA ILE A 58 -5.62 4.58 -23.35
C ILE A 58 -5.32 3.21 -23.97
N ASN A 59 -5.11 3.16 -25.30
CA ASN A 59 -4.83 1.92 -26.03
C ASN A 59 -3.47 1.32 -25.68
N LEU A 60 -2.53 2.13 -25.17
CA LEU A 60 -1.21 1.67 -24.72
C LEU A 60 -1.23 1.27 -23.24
N CYS A 61 -2.01 1.96 -22.41
CA CYS A 61 -2.16 1.65 -20.99
C CYS A 61 -3.00 0.39 -20.74
N LEU A 62 -4.05 0.14 -21.54
CA LEU A 62 -4.94 -1.02 -21.36
C LEU A 62 -4.19 -2.38 -21.39
N PRO A 63 -3.35 -2.67 -22.41
CA PRO A 63 -2.58 -3.91 -22.43
C PRO A 63 -1.60 -4.03 -21.27
N LEU A 64 -0.97 -2.92 -20.85
CA LEU A 64 -0.06 -2.90 -19.71
C LEU A 64 -0.80 -3.19 -18.40
N GLN A 65 -2.01 -2.67 -18.25
CA GLN A 65 -2.86 -2.98 -17.10
C GLN A 65 -3.21 -4.47 -17.05
N THR A 66 -3.63 -5.06 -18.17
CA THR A 66 -3.90 -6.51 -18.24
C THR A 66 -2.65 -7.34 -17.95
N ASN A 67 -1.49 -6.94 -18.46
CA ASN A 67 -0.22 -7.63 -18.18
C ASN A 67 0.14 -7.55 -16.70
N LEU A 68 -0.07 -6.40 -16.07
CA LEU A 68 0.18 -6.19 -14.64
C LEU A 68 -0.78 -7.02 -13.78
N GLU A 69 -2.07 -7.04 -14.12
CA GLU A 69 -3.09 -7.87 -13.46
C GLU A 69 -2.75 -9.36 -13.58
N ASN A 70 -2.40 -9.83 -14.78
CA ASN A 70 -2.00 -11.23 -15.01
C ASN A 70 -0.72 -11.62 -14.26
N TRP A 71 0.28 -10.73 -14.22
CA TRP A 71 1.49 -10.94 -13.43
C TRP A 71 1.11 -11.05 -11.95
N SER A 72 0.27 -10.15 -11.49
CA SER A 72 -0.10 -10.06 -10.09
C SER A 72 -0.96 -11.25 -9.61
N ASP A 73 -1.86 -11.74 -10.46
CA ASP A 73 -2.65 -12.95 -10.21
C ASP A 73 -1.76 -14.20 -10.14
N LYS A 74 -0.78 -14.32 -11.04
CA LYS A 74 0.14 -15.48 -11.08
C LYS A 74 1.12 -15.52 -9.92
N HIS A 75 1.62 -14.35 -9.51
CA HIS A 75 2.67 -14.24 -8.50
C HIS A 75 2.11 -13.90 -7.11
N GLY A 76 0.78 -13.75 -7.00
CA GLY A 76 0.05 -13.59 -5.76
C GLY A 76 0.23 -12.22 -5.11
N THR A 77 0.78 -11.25 -5.83
CA THR A 77 1.07 -9.91 -5.35
C THR A 77 -0.19 -9.02 -5.30
N ARG A 78 -1.27 -9.41 -5.99
CA ARG A 78 -2.64 -8.86 -5.85
C ARG A 78 -3.65 -9.95 -5.59
N THR A 79 -3.48 -10.60 -4.44
CA THR A 79 -4.59 -11.34 -3.83
C THR A 79 -5.41 -10.38 -2.96
N LYS A 80 -6.68 -10.71 -2.68
CA LYS A 80 -7.58 -10.07 -1.69
C LYS A 80 -6.85 -9.61 -0.40
N LYS A 81 -5.79 -10.35 -0.02
CA LYS A 81 -4.79 -10.05 1.00
C LYS A 81 -4.10 -8.68 0.90
N ALA A 82 -3.81 -8.16 -0.28
CA ALA A 82 -3.18 -6.84 -0.45
C ALA A 82 -4.15 -5.69 -0.15
N SER A 83 -5.44 -5.89 -0.46
CA SER A 83 -6.51 -4.99 -0.02
C SER A 83 -6.75 -5.12 1.49
N ASP A 84 -6.68 -6.33 2.04
CA ASP A 84 -6.79 -6.56 3.49
C ASP A 84 -5.58 -5.98 4.25
N ILE A 85 -4.35 -6.07 3.71
CA ILE A 85 -3.15 -5.45 4.30
C ILE A 85 -3.24 -3.93 4.23
N MET A 86 -3.69 -3.32 3.13
CA MET A 86 -3.93 -1.87 3.08
C MET A 86 -5.04 -1.43 4.03
N LYS A 87 -6.08 -2.26 4.22
CA LYS A 87 -7.13 -2.03 5.21
C LYS A 87 -6.57 -2.11 6.64
N ASP A 88 -5.78 -3.14 6.94
CA ASP A 88 -5.07 -3.31 8.21
C ASP A 88 -4.07 -2.18 8.46
N TYR A 89 -3.38 -1.68 7.43
CA TYR A 89 -2.45 -0.55 7.55
C TYR A 89 -3.19 0.77 7.85
N LYS A 90 -4.34 0.98 7.20
CA LYS A 90 -5.23 2.13 7.43
C LYS A 90 -5.85 2.06 8.83
N ASP A 91 -6.24 0.86 9.27
CA ASP A 91 -6.77 0.61 10.60
C ASP A 91 -5.68 0.74 11.68
N LEU A 92 -4.44 0.29 11.45
CA LEU A 92 -3.29 0.49 12.35
C LEU A 92 -2.93 1.98 12.50
N ALA A 93 -2.98 2.75 11.41
CA ALA A 93 -2.80 4.20 11.45
C ALA A 93 -3.93 4.87 12.27
N GLY A 94 -5.18 4.46 12.07
CA GLY A 94 -6.33 4.91 12.87
C GLY A 94 -6.24 4.52 14.35
N ASN A 95 -5.74 3.32 14.64
CA ASN A 95 -5.61 2.78 15.99
C ASN A 95 -4.46 3.43 16.78
N LYS A 96 -3.38 3.86 16.10
CA LYS A 96 -2.32 4.68 16.70
C LYS A 96 -2.86 6.06 17.10
N VAL A 97 -3.63 6.71 16.21
CA VAL A 97 -4.28 8.01 16.50
C VAL A 97 -5.32 7.88 17.63
N LEU A 98 -6.13 6.82 17.64
CA LEU A 98 -7.09 6.54 18.72
C LEU A 98 -6.40 6.25 20.05
N LYS A 99 -5.28 5.49 20.06
CA LYS A 99 -4.48 5.27 21.28
C LYS A 99 -3.83 6.55 21.80
N GLU A 100 -3.36 7.43 20.92
CA GLU A 100 -2.82 8.74 21.31
C GLU A 100 -3.93 9.64 21.88
N ARG A 101 -5.10 9.68 21.24
CA ARG A 101 -6.28 10.41 21.76
C ARG A 101 -6.74 9.87 23.12
N ASN A 102 -6.87 8.56 23.28
CA ASN A 102 -7.26 7.97 24.58
C ASN A 102 -6.24 8.25 25.69
N LYS A 103 -4.94 8.24 25.37
CA LYS A 103 -3.90 8.63 26.35
C LYS A 103 -4.00 10.10 26.74
N GLU A 104 -4.34 10.98 25.79
CA GLU A 104 -4.53 12.40 26.06
C GLU A 104 -5.80 12.65 26.91
N GLU A 105 -6.91 11.99 26.57
CA GLU A 105 -8.16 12.07 27.33
C GLU A 105 -8.01 11.52 28.74
N GLN A 106 -7.34 10.37 28.94
CA GLN A 106 -7.02 9.86 30.28
C GLN A 106 -6.15 10.84 31.08
N LYS A 107 -5.19 11.53 30.45
CA LYS A 107 -4.39 12.56 31.12
C LYS A 107 -5.24 13.78 31.51
N LYS A 108 -6.18 14.21 30.65
CA LYS A 108 -7.11 15.32 30.93
C LYS A 108 -8.07 14.95 32.07
N GLU A 109 -8.63 13.74 32.03
CA GLU A 109 -9.51 13.19 33.07
C GLU A 109 -8.79 13.09 34.42
N LYS A 110 -7.55 12.54 34.44
CA LYS A 110 -6.74 12.44 35.65
C LYS A 110 -6.46 13.82 36.27
N LYS A 111 -6.12 14.82 35.45
CA LYS A 111 -5.94 16.21 35.91
C LYS A 111 -7.24 16.80 36.49
N ARG A 112 -8.39 16.53 35.88
CA ARG A 112 -9.70 16.94 36.43
C ARG A 112 -9.97 16.30 37.78
N LEU A 113 -9.74 15.00 37.92
CA LEU A 113 -9.93 14.27 39.18
C LEU A 113 -8.97 14.76 40.28
N ASP A 114 -7.70 15.00 39.97
CA ASP A 114 -6.74 15.57 40.92
C ASP A 114 -7.10 17.01 41.33
N ALA A 115 -7.65 17.82 40.41
CA ALA A 115 -8.15 19.16 40.72
C ALA A 115 -9.40 19.14 41.60
N MET A 116 -10.33 18.19 41.39
CA MET A 116 -11.51 18.02 42.25
C MET A 116 -11.11 17.54 43.66
N LYS A 117 -10.15 16.62 43.78
CA LYS A 117 -9.64 16.16 45.09
C LYS A 117 -8.98 17.27 45.91
N LYS A 118 -8.38 18.27 45.27
CA LYS A 118 -7.82 19.45 45.96
C LYS A 118 -8.85 20.47 46.42
N LYS A 119 -10.07 20.46 45.86
CA LYS A 119 -11.17 21.36 46.27
C LYS A 119 -12.09 20.76 47.35
N GLY A 120 -11.97 19.46 47.62
CA GLY A 120 -12.66 18.76 48.71
C GLY A 120 -11.83 18.63 49.99
N ARG A 121 -10.81 19.48 50.15
CA ARG A 121 -10.01 19.61 51.37
C ARG A 121 -10.16 21.01 51.92
#